data_AF-F9S6J6-F1
#
_entry.id   AF-F9S6J6-F1
#
_cell.length_a   1.000
_cell.length_b   1.000
_cell.length_c   1.000
_cell.angle_alpha   90.00
_cell.angle_beta   90.00
_cell.angle_gamma   90.00
#
_symmetry.space_group_name_H-M   'P 1'
#
loop_
_entity.id
_entity.type
_entity.pdbx_description
1 polymer ?
#
loop_
_entity_poly.entity_id
_entity_poly.type
_entity_poly.pdbx_seq_one_letter_code
_entity_poly.pdbx_strand_id
1 'polypeptide(L)'
;TVNYDRLNRMIEQVIGQQDDSRRFWPSSPCNGELDFGDAWHDDSKGDMHFWDVWHSGKSFAAYLDVNPRFCSEFGFQSWPSFAEVKQFVPEQDWNVTSATFEQHQKNPRGNSIITEMFTRYYRFPTGFEQMLYLSQVQQAMAIKTACDHWRAISPVCRGMLYWQLNDNWPVSSWSSLEYSGRWKQLHHHTKRFFAPQYLVFSEHKGKLSLHLLNDGKQSVTVNAQLQWVDWQGNVKQQWPIEHTASPDSNTVVWQLDDEFKALDLKSGFFYVESHGAQTRISNTWFSTHELKTLPMEKANIEVSIVDRQITLVADKPAFFVHLECDTAGRFDDSSFTLLANQPLTITFLGEDLAAMADSLRIYHLMH
;
A
#
# COMPACT_ATOMS: atom_id res chain seq x y z
N THR A 1 -13.48 24.26 -21.83
CA THR A 1 -13.63 25.18 -22.99
C THR A 1 -14.94 24.90 -23.70
N VAL A 2 -15.48 25.82 -24.52
CA VAL A 2 -16.76 25.61 -25.25
C VAL A 2 -16.72 24.37 -26.16
N ASN A 3 -15.58 24.06 -26.77
CA ASN A 3 -15.43 22.86 -27.59
C ASN A 3 -15.48 21.57 -26.76
N TYR A 4 -14.94 21.60 -25.54
CA TYR A 4 -14.98 20.46 -24.62
C TYR A 4 -16.41 20.15 -24.16
N ASP A 5 -17.21 21.18 -23.85
CA ASP A 5 -18.64 21.03 -23.51
C ASP A 5 -19.42 20.46 -24.71
N ARG A 6 -19.24 21.01 -25.92
CA ARG A 6 -19.90 20.51 -27.14
C ARG A 6 -19.57 19.04 -27.44
N LEU A 7 -18.31 18.66 -27.30
CA LEU A 7 -17.88 17.27 -27.49
C LEU A 7 -18.59 16.36 -26.49
N ASN A 8 -18.56 16.70 -25.20
CA ASN A 8 -19.17 15.89 -24.16
C ASN A 8 -20.68 15.75 -24.32
N ARG A 9 -21.39 16.82 -24.72
CA ARG A 9 -22.83 16.74 -25.02
C ARG A 9 -23.14 15.81 -26.19
N MET A 10 -22.32 15.86 -27.25
CA MET A 10 -22.51 14.96 -28.39
C MET A 10 -22.27 13.51 -27.99
N ILE A 11 -21.23 13.24 -27.19
CA ILE A 11 -20.93 11.90 -26.68
C ILE A 11 -22.07 11.42 -25.76
N GLU A 12 -22.53 12.24 -24.82
CA GLU A 12 -23.65 11.93 -23.93
C GLU A 12 -24.91 11.56 -24.73
N GLN A 13 -25.25 12.37 -25.74
CA GLN A 13 -26.39 12.12 -26.60
C GLN A 13 -26.27 10.79 -27.35
N VAL A 14 -25.09 10.50 -27.93
CA VAL A 14 -24.87 9.25 -28.66
C VAL A 14 -24.94 8.06 -27.72
N ILE A 15 -24.28 8.13 -26.56
CA ILE A 15 -24.33 7.04 -25.56
C ILE A 15 -25.76 6.82 -25.09
N GLY A 16 -26.50 7.87 -24.69
CA GLY A 16 -27.89 7.73 -24.25
C GLY A 16 -28.83 7.17 -25.32
N GLN A 17 -28.54 7.39 -26.61
CA GLN A 17 -29.30 6.76 -27.72
C GLN A 17 -28.97 5.28 -27.91
N GLN A 18 -27.76 4.83 -27.58
CA GLN A 18 -27.31 3.45 -27.76
C GLN A 18 -27.49 2.59 -26.50
N ASP A 19 -27.37 3.20 -25.32
CA ASP A 19 -27.43 2.57 -24.01
C ASP A 19 -27.82 3.58 -22.92
N ASP A 20 -29.11 3.64 -22.61
CA ASP A 20 -29.66 4.45 -21.51
C ASP A 20 -29.58 3.75 -20.14
N SER A 21 -29.10 2.50 -20.09
CA SER A 21 -29.00 1.71 -18.84
C SER A 21 -27.76 2.05 -18.01
N ARG A 22 -26.78 2.76 -18.58
CA ARG A 22 -25.53 3.15 -17.92
C ARG A 22 -25.39 4.67 -17.87
N ARG A 23 -24.84 5.17 -16.76
CA ARG A 23 -24.58 6.59 -16.58
C ARG A 23 -23.37 7.02 -17.42
N PHE A 24 -23.53 8.06 -18.24
CA PHE A 24 -22.41 8.78 -18.83
C PHE A 24 -21.76 9.72 -17.81
N TRP A 25 -20.43 9.69 -17.76
CA TRP A 25 -19.61 10.57 -16.92
C TRP A 25 -18.65 11.35 -17.84
N PRO A 26 -18.73 12.69 -17.89
CA PRO A 26 -18.16 13.47 -19.00
C PRO A 26 -16.64 13.67 -18.92
N SER A 27 -16.04 13.45 -17.76
CA SER A 27 -14.60 13.64 -17.54
C SER A 27 -14.14 12.86 -16.31
N SER A 28 -12.85 12.62 -16.18
CA SER A 28 -12.22 12.25 -14.91
C SER A 28 -10.96 13.13 -14.77
N PRO A 29 -10.87 13.99 -13.74
CA PRO A 29 -11.88 14.21 -12.70
C PRO A 29 -13.06 15.03 -13.23
N CYS A 30 -14.20 14.96 -12.53
CA CYS A 30 -15.42 15.73 -12.82
C CYS A 30 -16.23 15.95 -11.54
N ASN A 31 -16.76 17.16 -11.36
CA ASN A 31 -17.60 17.51 -10.21
C ASN A 31 -19.00 16.88 -10.25
N GLY A 32 -19.45 16.42 -11.42
CA GLY A 32 -20.79 15.89 -11.64
C GLY A 32 -21.39 16.33 -12.97
N GLU A 33 -22.68 16.04 -13.14
CA GLU A 33 -23.42 16.32 -14.37
C GLU A 33 -23.37 17.80 -14.75
N LEU A 34 -22.72 18.10 -15.89
CA LEU A 34 -22.57 19.44 -16.45
C LEU A 34 -21.84 20.44 -15.54
N ASP A 35 -21.13 19.95 -14.50
CA ASP A 35 -20.23 20.74 -13.65
C ASP A 35 -18.78 20.51 -14.09
N PHE A 36 -18.27 21.46 -14.88
CA PHE A 36 -16.89 21.52 -15.35
C PHE A 36 -16.02 22.44 -14.47
N GLY A 37 -16.40 22.62 -13.20
CA GLY A 37 -15.62 23.34 -12.20
C GLY A 37 -14.31 22.63 -11.84
N ASP A 38 -13.65 23.14 -10.81
CA ASP A 38 -12.35 22.61 -10.38
C ASP A 38 -12.49 21.30 -9.58
N ALA A 39 -12.48 20.18 -10.29
CA ALA A 39 -12.55 18.83 -9.73
C ALA A 39 -11.19 18.31 -9.19
N TRP A 40 -10.15 19.16 -9.18
CA TRP A 40 -8.82 18.81 -8.65
C TRP A 40 -8.68 19.15 -7.17
N HIS A 41 -9.44 20.15 -6.70
CA HIS A 41 -9.31 20.68 -5.33
C HIS A 41 -10.62 20.62 -4.53
N ASP A 42 -11.77 20.40 -5.16
CA ASP A 42 -13.06 20.24 -4.48
C ASP A 42 -13.31 18.75 -4.19
N ASP A 43 -13.05 18.31 -2.96
CA ASP A 43 -13.24 16.93 -2.52
C ASP A 43 -14.70 16.59 -2.14
N SER A 44 -15.59 17.58 -2.16
CA SER A 44 -16.96 17.46 -1.66
C SER A 44 -17.95 16.86 -2.68
N LYS A 45 -17.55 16.73 -3.95
CA LYS A 45 -18.42 16.28 -5.06
C LYS A 45 -17.63 15.51 -6.12
N GLY A 46 -18.35 14.71 -6.91
CA GLY A 46 -17.79 14.05 -8.08
C GLY A 46 -16.61 13.11 -7.80
N ASP A 47 -15.72 12.99 -8.76
CA ASP A 47 -14.44 12.29 -8.64
C ASP A 47 -13.24 13.24 -8.70
N MET A 48 -12.16 12.87 -8.00
CA MET A 48 -10.95 13.68 -7.82
C MET A 48 -9.69 12.95 -8.29
N HIS A 49 -8.74 13.71 -8.87
CA HIS A 49 -7.37 13.27 -9.13
C HIS A 49 -6.42 13.94 -8.14
N PHE A 50 -5.96 13.21 -7.12
CA PHE A 50 -5.11 13.77 -6.08
C PHE A 50 -3.63 13.44 -6.31
N TRP A 51 -2.95 14.36 -6.99
CA TRP A 51 -1.56 14.18 -7.45
C TRP A 51 -0.50 14.94 -6.65
N ASP A 52 -0.91 15.65 -5.61
CA ASP A 52 -0.04 16.55 -4.85
C ASP A 52 1.11 15.84 -4.12
N VAL A 53 0.90 14.60 -3.69
CA VAL A 53 1.96 13.82 -3.04
C VAL A 53 3.08 13.49 -4.02
N TRP A 54 2.74 13.13 -5.26
CA TRP A 54 3.74 12.79 -6.28
C TRP A 54 4.22 14.02 -7.07
N HIS A 55 3.35 14.67 -7.85
CA HIS A 55 3.73 15.74 -8.77
C HIS A 55 4.18 17.02 -8.04
N SER A 56 3.49 17.37 -6.95
CA SER A 56 3.82 18.53 -6.11
C SER A 56 4.83 18.20 -5.00
N GLY A 57 5.20 16.92 -4.81
CA GLY A 57 6.19 16.49 -3.82
C GLY A 57 5.78 16.71 -2.37
N LYS A 58 4.47 16.75 -2.07
CA LYS A 58 3.95 16.86 -0.70
C LYS A 58 4.26 15.59 0.11
N SER A 59 4.17 15.70 1.43
CA SER A 59 4.32 14.56 2.34
C SER A 59 3.17 13.55 2.17
N PHE A 60 3.36 12.30 2.58
CA PHE A 60 2.30 11.29 2.58
C PHE A 60 1.09 11.69 3.43
N ALA A 61 1.32 12.47 4.49
CA ALA A 61 0.25 12.99 5.34
C ALA A 61 -0.73 13.90 4.57
N ALA A 62 -0.35 14.48 3.43
CA ALA A 62 -1.26 15.30 2.63
C ALA A 62 -2.46 14.50 2.09
N TYR A 63 -2.38 13.17 2.01
CA TYR A 63 -3.55 12.33 1.70
C TYR A 63 -4.62 12.37 2.80
N LEU A 64 -4.23 12.64 4.05
CA LEU A 64 -5.12 12.68 5.21
C LEU A 64 -5.93 13.98 5.29
N ASP A 65 -5.47 15.02 4.58
CA ASP A 65 -6.09 16.34 4.55
C ASP A 65 -7.26 16.43 3.55
N VAL A 66 -7.45 15.40 2.71
CA VAL A 66 -8.50 15.35 1.68
C VAL A 66 -9.48 14.21 1.91
N ASN A 67 -10.76 14.50 1.70
CA ASN A 67 -11.88 13.58 1.94
C ASN A 67 -12.78 13.46 0.69
N PRO A 68 -12.23 12.94 -0.43
CA PRO A 68 -12.94 12.88 -1.71
C PRO A 68 -14.18 12.00 -1.62
N ARG A 69 -15.19 12.28 -2.45
CA ARG A 69 -16.33 11.36 -2.63
C ARG A 69 -15.91 10.10 -3.36
N PHE A 70 -15.05 10.27 -4.36
CA PHE A 70 -14.39 9.21 -5.12
C PHE A 70 -13.02 9.73 -5.56
N CYS A 71 -11.93 9.04 -5.26
CA CYS A 71 -10.61 9.38 -5.79
C CYS A 71 -10.29 8.48 -6.98
N SER A 72 -10.41 9.01 -8.19
CA SER A 72 -10.26 8.25 -9.44
C SER A 72 -8.81 8.14 -9.92
N GLU A 73 -7.92 9.02 -9.45
CA GLU A 73 -6.49 8.86 -9.63
C GLU A 73 -5.69 9.43 -8.45
N PHE A 74 -4.72 8.65 -8.00
CA PHE A 74 -3.67 9.05 -7.05
C PHE A 74 -2.56 8.00 -7.12
N GLY A 75 -1.31 8.37 -6.95
CA GLY A 75 -0.21 7.44 -7.21
C GLY A 75 1.10 7.86 -6.60
N PHE A 76 2.01 6.90 -6.49
CA PHE A 76 3.42 7.13 -6.19
C PHE A 76 4.27 6.14 -7.00
N GLN A 77 5.39 6.57 -7.61
CA GLN A 77 6.23 5.64 -8.37
C GLN A 77 7.15 4.82 -7.46
N SER A 78 7.49 3.64 -7.94
CA SER A 78 8.63 2.85 -7.47
C SER A 78 9.49 2.42 -8.64
N TRP A 79 10.71 1.98 -8.34
CA TRP A 79 11.51 1.23 -9.29
C TRP A 79 11.05 -0.24 -9.35
N PRO A 80 11.30 -0.95 -10.47
CA PRO A 80 11.01 -2.37 -10.57
C PRO A 80 11.83 -3.20 -9.58
N SER A 81 11.37 -4.42 -9.34
CA SER A 81 12.00 -5.46 -8.55
C SER A 81 13.40 -5.78 -9.10
N PHE A 82 14.28 -6.32 -8.26
CA PHE A 82 15.62 -6.62 -8.73
C PHE A 82 15.60 -7.74 -9.78
N ALA A 83 14.70 -8.71 -9.61
CA ALA A 83 14.44 -9.75 -10.61
C ALA A 83 14.02 -9.18 -11.98
N GLU A 84 13.17 -8.14 -12.01
CA GLU A 84 12.74 -7.47 -13.24
C GLU A 84 13.86 -6.65 -13.87
N VAL A 85 14.60 -5.89 -13.06
CA VAL A 85 15.72 -5.06 -13.54
C VAL A 85 16.77 -5.88 -14.27
N LYS A 86 17.09 -7.09 -13.78
CA LYS A 86 18.04 -8.00 -14.44
C LYS A 86 17.65 -8.39 -15.86
N GLN A 87 16.38 -8.25 -16.25
CA GLN A 87 15.92 -8.56 -17.60
C GLN A 87 16.27 -7.47 -18.63
N PHE A 88 16.51 -6.23 -18.19
CA PHE A 88 16.70 -5.10 -19.11
C PHE A 88 17.85 -4.14 -18.77
N VAL A 89 18.49 -4.28 -17.60
CA VAL A 89 19.65 -3.49 -17.19
C VAL A 89 20.84 -4.41 -16.94
N PRO A 90 21.96 -4.26 -17.68
CA PRO A 90 23.15 -5.07 -17.46
C PRO A 90 23.82 -4.68 -16.12
N GLU A 91 24.55 -5.61 -15.52
CA GLU A 91 25.11 -5.47 -14.17
C GLU A 91 25.99 -4.23 -13.97
N GLN A 92 26.80 -3.86 -14.98
CA GLN A 92 27.62 -2.64 -14.90
C GLN A 92 26.81 -1.34 -14.82
N ASP A 93 25.51 -1.40 -15.17
CA ASP A 93 24.58 -0.27 -15.18
C ASP A 93 23.58 -0.31 -14.00
N TRP A 94 23.80 -1.17 -13.00
CA TRP A 94 23.02 -1.22 -11.76
C TRP A 94 23.24 0.02 -10.88
N ASN A 95 22.70 1.13 -11.38
CA ASN A 95 22.72 2.45 -10.79
C ASN A 95 21.49 3.20 -11.33
N VAL A 96 20.70 3.83 -10.46
CA VAL A 96 19.45 4.50 -10.85
C VAL A 96 19.67 5.73 -11.75
N THR A 97 20.90 6.21 -11.88
CA THR A 97 21.31 7.30 -12.80
C THR A 97 22.16 6.81 -13.98
N SER A 98 22.24 5.49 -14.22
CA SER A 98 22.88 4.97 -15.44
C SER A 98 22.01 5.29 -16.65
N ALA A 99 22.64 5.46 -17.82
CA ALA A 99 21.91 5.79 -19.05
C ALA A 99 20.86 4.71 -19.39
N THR A 100 21.19 3.44 -19.20
CA THR A 100 20.29 2.31 -19.45
C THR A 100 19.09 2.33 -18.50
N PHE A 101 19.32 2.60 -17.21
CA PHE A 101 18.23 2.67 -16.23
C PHE A 101 17.33 3.90 -16.48
N GLU A 102 17.91 5.08 -16.73
CA GLU A 102 17.16 6.31 -16.96
C GLU A 102 16.33 6.28 -18.25
N GLN A 103 16.75 5.54 -19.28
CA GLN A 103 15.90 5.34 -20.46
C GLN A 103 14.55 4.68 -20.11
N HIS A 104 14.49 3.93 -19.01
CA HIS A 104 13.30 3.29 -18.48
C HIS A 104 12.64 4.12 -17.35
N GLN A 105 12.95 5.42 -17.25
CA GLN A 105 12.23 6.40 -16.44
C GLN A 105 11.66 7.48 -17.37
N LYS A 106 10.32 7.57 -17.45
CA LYS A 106 9.63 8.50 -18.37
C LYS A 106 9.05 9.75 -17.70
N ASN A 107 9.07 9.81 -16.37
CA ASN A 107 8.84 11.03 -15.64
C ASN A 107 10.19 11.76 -15.41
N PRO A 108 10.38 12.98 -15.93
CA PRO A 108 11.65 13.70 -15.81
C PRO A 108 12.16 13.90 -14.37
N ARG A 109 11.24 13.92 -13.39
CA ARG A 109 11.56 14.08 -11.96
C ARG A 109 11.47 12.77 -11.18
N GLY A 110 11.13 11.64 -11.82
CA GLY A 110 10.79 10.40 -11.13
C GLY A 110 11.87 9.89 -10.18
N ASN A 111 13.11 9.74 -10.68
CA ASN A 111 14.24 9.29 -9.85
C ASN A 111 14.54 10.26 -8.70
N SER A 112 14.45 11.57 -8.94
CA SER A 112 14.67 12.58 -7.90
C SER A 112 13.61 12.53 -6.80
N ILE A 113 12.33 12.39 -7.14
CA ILE A 113 11.23 12.33 -6.16
C ILE A 113 11.34 11.06 -5.31
N ILE A 114 11.58 9.90 -5.94
CA ILE A 114 11.74 8.63 -5.21
C ILE A 114 12.91 8.74 -4.22
N THR A 115 14.05 9.24 -4.68
CA THR A 115 15.27 9.36 -3.86
C THR A 115 15.13 10.40 -2.75
N GLU A 116 14.51 11.55 -3.04
CA GLU A 116 14.27 12.61 -2.05
C GLU A 116 13.39 12.09 -0.91
N MET A 117 12.32 11.35 -1.22
CA MET A 117 11.40 10.83 -0.22
C MET A 117 12.06 9.81 0.72
N PHE A 118 13.11 9.09 0.29
CA PHE A 118 13.93 8.30 1.22
C PHE A 118 14.49 9.15 2.33
N THR A 119 15.04 10.32 2.00
CA THR A 119 15.64 11.22 3.00
C THR A 119 14.61 11.75 4.00
N ARG A 120 13.33 11.79 3.64
CA ARG A 120 12.24 12.22 4.52
C ARG A 120 11.84 11.11 5.48
N TYR A 121 11.65 9.88 4.99
CA TYR A 121 10.96 8.83 5.76
C TYR A 121 11.84 7.67 6.24
N TYR A 122 12.95 7.39 5.56
CA TYR A 122 13.73 6.17 5.76
C TYR A 122 15.21 6.48 6.01
N ARG A 123 15.95 5.49 6.53
CA ARG A 123 17.42 5.54 6.46
C ARG A 123 17.81 5.27 5.02
N PHE A 124 18.77 6.02 4.49
CA PHE A 124 19.14 5.90 3.08
C PHE A 124 19.72 4.49 2.83
N PRO A 125 19.22 3.75 1.82
CA PRO A 125 19.61 2.37 1.60
C PRO A 125 21.04 2.27 1.05
N THR A 126 21.73 1.17 1.39
CA THR A 126 23.07 0.88 0.87
C THR A 126 22.98 -0.11 -0.29
N GLY A 127 23.40 0.34 -1.47
CA GLY A 127 23.45 -0.49 -2.68
C GLY A 127 22.18 -0.42 -3.53
N PHE A 128 22.34 -0.76 -4.81
CA PHE A 128 21.29 -0.64 -5.82
C PHE A 128 20.05 -1.50 -5.51
N GLU A 129 20.25 -2.76 -5.14
CA GLU A 129 19.16 -3.69 -4.81
C GLU A 129 18.29 -3.19 -3.65
N GLN A 130 18.91 -2.65 -2.60
CA GLN A 130 18.18 -2.09 -1.45
C GLN A 130 17.44 -0.80 -1.81
N MET A 131 17.95 -0.02 -2.78
CA MET A 131 17.21 1.12 -3.33
C MET A 131 15.92 0.68 -4.02
N LEU A 132 15.98 -0.39 -4.83
CA LEU A 132 14.80 -0.96 -5.50
C LEU A 132 13.76 -1.43 -4.47
N TYR A 133 14.18 -2.27 -3.52
CA TYR A 133 13.33 -2.74 -2.43
C TYR A 133 12.67 -1.58 -1.67
N LEU A 134 13.46 -0.60 -1.21
CA LEU A 134 12.95 0.50 -0.41
C LEU A 134 12.01 1.41 -1.21
N SER A 135 12.23 1.59 -2.52
CA SER A 135 11.31 2.34 -3.38
C SER A 135 9.92 1.72 -3.42
N GLN A 136 9.82 0.38 -3.37
CA GLN A 136 8.55 -0.32 -3.35
C GLN A 136 7.87 -0.27 -1.98
N VAL A 137 8.64 -0.31 -0.88
CA VAL A 137 8.11 -0.03 0.47
C VAL A 137 7.50 1.37 0.51
N GLN A 138 8.24 2.35 -0.01
CA GLN A 138 7.82 3.75 -0.05
C GLN A 138 6.53 3.94 -0.85
N GLN A 139 6.44 3.35 -2.05
CA GLN A 139 5.23 3.34 -2.85
C GLN A 139 4.06 2.70 -2.09
N ALA A 140 4.27 1.51 -1.51
CA ALA A 140 3.23 0.80 -0.77
C ALA A 140 2.69 1.64 0.40
N MET A 141 3.57 2.29 1.16
CA MET A 141 3.17 3.14 2.28
C MET A 141 2.44 4.40 1.83
N ALA A 142 2.88 5.07 0.76
CA ALA A 142 2.19 6.24 0.23
C ALA A 142 0.73 5.91 -0.14
N ILE A 143 0.51 4.81 -0.88
CA ILE A 143 -0.83 4.39 -1.31
C ILE A 143 -1.65 3.86 -0.13
N LYS A 144 -1.04 3.08 0.78
CA LYS A 144 -1.70 2.58 1.99
C LYS A 144 -2.20 3.73 2.86
N THR A 145 -1.42 4.80 3.05
CA THR A 145 -1.85 5.98 3.81
C THR A 145 -3.15 6.58 3.26
N ALA A 146 -3.24 6.74 1.94
CA ALA A 146 -4.44 7.25 1.29
C ALA A 146 -5.63 6.28 1.43
N CYS A 147 -5.42 5.00 1.08
CA CYS A 147 -6.47 3.98 1.12
C CYS A 147 -7.01 3.75 2.53
N ASP A 148 -6.13 3.67 3.54
CA ASP A 148 -6.54 3.47 4.92
C ASP A 148 -7.41 4.62 5.42
N HIS A 149 -6.98 5.86 5.16
CA HIS A 149 -7.75 7.06 5.52
C HIS A 149 -9.12 7.08 4.83
N TRP A 150 -9.15 6.93 3.51
CA TRP A 150 -10.37 6.99 2.73
C TRP A 150 -11.35 5.86 3.03
N ARG A 151 -10.85 4.67 3.38
CA ARG A 151 -11.69 3.59 3.92
C ARG A 151 -12.23 3.94 5.30
N ALA A 152 -11.40 4.45 6.20
CA ALA A 152 -11.81 4.80 7.56
C ALA A 152 -12.90 5.89 7.61
N ILE A 153 -12.96 6.78 6.61
CA ILE A 153 -14.01 7.81 6.49
C ILE A 153 -15.23 7.35 5.68
N SER A 154 -15.31 6.10 5.21
CA SER A 154 -16.52 5.57 4.56
C SER A 154 -17.75 5.82 5.47
N PRO A 155 -18.88 6.35 4.96
CA PRO A 155 -19.26 6.46 3.55
C PRO A 155 -18.95 7.80 2.87
N VAL A 156 -18.06 8.63 3.43
CA VAL A 156 -17.67 9.91 2.79
C VAL A 156 -16.97 9.62 1.46
N CYS A 157 -15.87 8.87 1.50
CA CYS A 157 -15.22 8.31 0.31
C CYS A 157 -15.81 6.93 0.01
N ARG A 158 -16.28 6.73 -1.23
CA ARG A 158 -16.92 5.50 -1.71
C ARG A 158 -16.19 4.85 -2.89
N GLY A 159 -15.00 5.34 -3.26
CA GLY A 159 -14.18 4.69 -4.26
C GLY A 159 -12.80 5.31 -4.39
N MET A 160 -11.82 4.46 -4.68
CA MET A 160 -10.41 4.81 -4.76
C MET A 160 -9.78 3.95 -5.85
N LEU A 161 -9.27 4.58 -6.91
CA LEU A 161 -8.55 3.91 -8.00
C LEU A 161 -7.12 4.45 -8.01
N TYR A 162 -6.17 3.66 -7.51
CA TYR A 162 -4.77 4.08 -7.52
C TYR A 162 -4.23 4.00 -8.95
N TRP A 163 -3.47 5.02 -9.32
CA TRP A 163 -2.65 5.04 -10.52
C TRP A 163 -1.31 4.38 -10.18
N GLN A 164 -0.93 3.26 -10.80
CA GLN A 164 -1.63 2.48 -11.82
C GLN A 164 -1.53 0.98 -11.54
N LEU A 165 -2.32 0.15 -12.24
CA LEU A 165 -2.30 -1.30 -12.02
C LEU A 165 -1.04 -1.97 -12.59
N ASN A 166 -0.77 -1.80 -13.89
CA ASN A 166 0.22 -2.58 -14.62
C ASN A 166 1.15 -1.71 -15.49
N ASP A 167 2.18 -2.32 -16.06
CA ASP A 167 3.07 -1.73 -17.06
C ASP A 167 2.84 -2.31 -18.46
N ASN A 168 3.22 -1.54 -19.49
CA ASN A 168 3.18 -1.95 -20.91
C ASN A 168 4.57 -2.29 -21.48
N TRP A 169 5.63 -2.12 -20.68
CA TRP A 169 7.03 -2.48 -20.95
C TRP A 169 7.83 -2.38 -19.64
N PRO A 170 9.06 -2.94 -19.52
CA PRO A 170 9.86 -2.80 -18.31
C PRO A 170 10.19 -1.33 -18.02
N VAL A 171 9.69 -0.76 -16.92
CA VAL A 171 9.77 0.70 -16.68
C VAL A 171 9.63 1.04 -15.20
N SER A 172 10.24 2.17 -14.80
CA SER A 172 9.93 2.83 -13.52
C SER A 172 8.61 3.59 -13.63
N SER A 173 7.61 3.17 -12.86
CA SER A 173 6.24 3.69 -12.95
C SER A 173 5.50 3.58 -11.62
N TRP A 174 4.23 3.96 -11.66
CA TRP A 174 3.30 3.85 -10.55
C TRP A 174 2.63 2.47 -10.44
N SER A 175 3.03 1.50 -11.27
CA SER A 175 2.41 0.18 -11.31
C SER A 175 2.53 -0.55 -9.98
N SER A 176 1.54 -1.38 -9.65
CA SER A 176 1.65 -2.42 -8.63
C SER A 176 2.06 -3.77 -9.24
N LEU A 177 1.78 -3.98 -10.53
CA LEU A 177 2.18 -5.12 -11.34
C LEU A 177 3.23 -4.69 -12.36
N GLU A 178 4.37 -5.37 -12.36
CA GLU A 178 5.45 -5.15 -13.32
C GLU A 178 5.09 -5.71 -14.69
N TYR A 179 5.88 -5.39 -15.71
CA TYR A 179 5.61 -5.84 -17.08
C TYR A 179 5.59 -7.37 -17.22
N SER A 180 6.46 -8.06 -16.49
CA SER A 180 6.47 -9.53 -16.41
C SER A 180 5.27 -10.14 -15.67
N GLY A 181 4.40 -9.31 -15.07
CA GLY A 181 3.30 -9.74 -14.19
C GLY A 181 3.72 -9.99 -12.73
N ARG A 182 5.00 -9.75 -12.38
CA ARG A 182 5.47 -9.81 -10.99
C ARG A 182 4.76 -8.76 -10.14
N TRP A 183 4.51 -9.13 -8.88
CA TRP A 183 3.89 -8.24 -7.91
C TRP A 183 4.95 -7.38 -7.25
N LYS A 184 4.80 -6.06 -7.32
CA LYS A 184 5.49 -5.16 -6.41
C LYS A 184 4.91 -5.29 -5.01
N GLN A 185 5.63 -4.80 -4.02
CA GLN A 185 5.13 -4.73 -2.64
C GLN A 185 3.75 -4.06 -2.55
N LEU A 186 3.50 -3.01 -3.35
CA LEU A 186 2.20 -2.34 -3.41
C LEU A 186 1.04 -3.30 -3.69
N HIS A 187 1.21 -4.32 -4.53
CA HIS A 187 0.11 -5.23 -4.87
C HIS A 187 -0.27 -6.13 -3.70
N HIS A 188 0.72 -6.55 -2.89
CA HIS A 188 0.46 -7.27 -1.64
C HIS A 188 -0.28 -6.41 -0.62
N HIS A 189 0.09 -5.14 -0.47
CA HIS A 189 -0.64 -4.19 0.37
C HIS A 189 -2.07 -3.96 -0.14
N THR A 190 -2.23 -3.81 -1.46
CA THR A 190 -3.54 -3.65 -2.11
C THR A 190 -4.48 -4.80 -1.82
N LYS A 191 -3.99 -6.04 -1.92
CA LYS A 191 -4.76 -7.24 -1.53
C LYS A 191 -5.28 -7.16 -0.09
N ARG A 192 -4.53 -6.55 0.84
CA ARG A 192 -4.90 -6.41 2.25
C ARG A 192 -5.88 -5.26 2.49
N PHE A 193 -5.53 -4.04 2.08
CA PHE A 193 -6.36 -2.87 2.38
C PHE A 193 -7.66 -2.82 1.56
N PHE A 194 -7.76 -3.57 0.46
CA PHE A 194 -9.04 -3.78 -0.27
C PHE A 194 -9.70 -5.13 0.03
N ALA A 195 -9.28 -5.85 1.07
CA ALA A 195 -10.00 -7.03 1.50
C ALA A 195 -11.45 -6.65 1.92
N PRO A 196 -12.47 -7.48 1.61
CA PRO A 196 -13.87 -7.18 1.92
C PRO A 196 -14.12 -6.89 3.40
N GLN A 197 -13.37 -7.56 4.28
CA GLN A 197 -13.28 -7.22 5.69
C GLN A 197 -11.88 -6.71 5.99
N TYR A 198 -11.78 -5.55 6.63
CA TYR A 198 -10.51 -4.92 6.93
C TYR A 198 -10.54 -4.18 8.26
N LEU A 199 -9.43 -4.28 9.00
CA LEU A 199 -9.20 -3.54 10.23
C LEU A 199 -8.24 -2.39 9.94
N VAL A 200 -8.74 -1.17 10.00
CA VAL A 200 -7.98 0.04 9.61
C VAL A 200 -7.79 0.97 10.79
N PHE A 201 -6.58 1.47 10.94
CA PHE A 201 -6.27 2.50 11.93
C PHE A 201 -6.57 3.89 11.35
N SER A 202 -7.17 4.76 12.14
CA SER A 202 -7.51 6.14 11.73
C SER A 202 -7.30 7.14 12.86
N GLU A 203 -6.74 8.29 12.49
CA GLU A 203 -6.55 9.46 13.37
C GLU A 203 -7.45 10.63 12.96
N HIS A 204 -8.34 10.45 11.98
CA HIS A 204 -9.11 11.53 11.36
C HIS A 204 -9.96 12.33 12.36
N LYS A 205 -10.49 11.68 13.41
CA LYS A 205 -11.27 12.34 14.48
C LYS A 205 -10.43 12.76 15.68
N GLY A 206 -9.12 12.91 15.51
CA GLY A 206 -8.16 13.43 16.50
C GLY A 206 -7.53 12.38 17.40
N LYS A 207 -8.23 11.29 17.75
CA LYS A 207 -7.65 10.15 18.48
C LYS A 207 -7.48 8.95 17.55
N LEU A 208 -6.39 8.21 17.74
CA LEU A 208 -6.18 6.93 17.07
C LEU A 208 -7.33 5.98 17.41
N SER A 209 -7.92 5.39 16.38
CA SER A 209 -9.02 4.44 16.48
C SER A 209 -8.82 3.30 15.50
N LEU A 210 -9.40 2.14 15.81
CA LEU A 210 -9.44 0.98 14.95
C LEU A 210 -10.87 0.79 14.45
N HIS A 211 -11.02 0.79 13.14
CA HIS A 211 -12.29 0.58 12.46
C HIS A 211 -12.34 -0.81 11.85
N LEU A 212 -13.47 -1.50 12.00
CA LEU A 212 -13.79 -2.71 11.27
C LEU A 212 -14.71 -2.34 10.10
N LEU A 213 -14.22 -2.57 8.88
CA LEU A 213 -14.99 -2.47 7.65
C LEU A 213 -15.57 -3.82 7.24
N ASN A 214 -16.77 -3.79 6.67
CA ASN A 214 -17.37 -4.90 5.96
C ASN A 214 -18.04 -4.39 4.68
N ASP A 215 -17.35 -4.50 3.55
CA ASP A 215 -17.86 -4.17 2.21
C ASP A 215 -18.72 -5.31 1.63
N GLY A 216 -18.86 -6.42 2.37
CA GLY A 216 -19.65 -7.58 1.98
C GLY A 216 -21.16 -7.34 2.09
N LYS A 217 -21.92 -8.21 1.40
CA LYS A 217 -23.40 -8.19 1.42
C LYS A 217 -24.02 -8.92 2.62
N GLN A 218 -23.19 -9.54 3.45
CA GLN A 218 -23.60 -10.35 4.61
C GLN A 218 -22.88 -9.85 5.86
N SER A 219 -23.52 -10.04 7.02
CA SER A 219 -22.86 -9.78 8.30
C SER A 219 -21.72 -10.78 8.51
N VAL A 220 -20.62 -10.32 9.09
CA VAL A 220 -19.45 -11.15 9.39
C VAL A 220 -18.99 -10.88 10.81
N THR A 221 -18.77 -11.94 11.59
CA THR A 221 -18.10 -11.86 12.89
C THR A 221 -16.60 -11.93 12.69
N VAL A 222 -15.89 -10.90 13.13
CA VAL A 222 -14.43 -10.84 13.11
C VAL A 222 -13.91 -10.99 14.53
N ASN A 223 -13.03 -11.98 14.71
CA ASN A 223 -12.24 -12.19 15.91
C ASN A 223 -10.80 -11.79 15.62
N ALA A 224 -10.27 -10.81 16.35
CA ALA A 224 -8.92 -10.32 16.16
C ALA A 224 -8.26 -9.96 17.50
N GLN A 225 -6.94 -9.90 17.49
CA GLN A 225 -6.14 -9.47 18.62
C GLN A 225 -5.41 -8.18 18.25
N LEU A 226 -5.76 -7.07 18.90
CA LEU A 226 -4.98 -5.85 18.86
C LEU A 226 -3.89 -5.93 19.94
N GLN A 227 -2.68 -5.52 19.61
CA GLN A 227 -1.51 -5.55 20.48
C GLN A 227 -0.73 -4.25 20.36
N TRP A 228 -0.26 -3.75 21.51
CA TRP A 228 0.80 -2.75 21.60
C TRP A 228 2.11 -3.49 21.86
N VAL A 229 3.05 -3.41 20.91
CA VAL A 229 4.29 -4.20 20.91
C VAL A 229 5.48 -3.25 20.93
N ASP A 230 6.46 -3.51 21.81
CA ASP A 230 7.71 -2.75 21.80
C ASP A 230 8.65 -3.16 20.66
N TRP A 231 9.73 -2.40 20.46
CA TRP A 231 10.70 -2.66 19.39
C TRP A 231 11.53 -3.94 19.57
N GLN A 232 11.47 -4.57 20.75
CA GLN A 232 12.08 -5.87 21.02
C GLN A 232 11.08 -7.03 20.80
N GLY A 233 9.82 -6.74 20.49
CA GLY A 233 8.77 -7.73 20.23
C GLY A 233 7.98 -8.15 21.46
N ASN A 234 8.16 -7.50 22.61
CA ASN A 234 7.36 -7.78 23.79
C ASN A 234 5.98 -7.12 23.66
N VAL A 235 4.93 -7.93 23.81
CA VAL A 235 3.56 -7.42 23.92
C VAL A 235 3.40 -6.73 25.28
N LYS A 236 3.18 -5.42 25.28
CA LYS A 236 2.99 -4.62 26.49
C LYS A 236 1.54 -4.56 26.92
N GLN A 237 0.64 -4.46 25.94
CA GLN A 237 -0.81 -4.43 26.14
C GLN A 237 -1.49 -5.13 24.97
N GLN A 238 -2.68 -5.67 25.22
CA GLN A 238 -3.46 -6.37 24.21
C GLN A 238 -4.96 -6.22 24.46
N TRP A 239 -5.75 -6.12 23.40
CA TRP A 239 -7.19 -5.98 23.43
C TRP A 239 -7.83 -7.00 22.48
N PRO A 240 -8.68 -7.91 23.00
CA PRO A 240 -9.46 -8.77 22.13
C PRO A 240 -10.51 -7.93 21.39
N ILE A 241 -10.65 -8.19 20.10
CA ILE A 241 -11.67 -7.59 19.24
C ILE A 241 -12.59 -8.71 18.79
N GLU A 242 -13.82 -8.70 19.28
CA GLU A 242 -14.89 -9.56 18.81
C GLU A 242 -16.07 -8.68 18.41
N HIS A 243 -16.35 -8.62 17.11
CA HIS A 243 -17.42 -7.76 16.59
C HIS A 243 -18.11 -8.38 15.39
N THR A 244 -19.43 -8.25 15.32
CA THR A 244 -20.23 -8.63 14.15
C THR A 244 -20.54 -7.38 13.34
N ALA A 245 -19.81 -7.21 12.23
CA ALA A 245 -20.01 -6.10 11.32
C ALA A 245 -21.21 -6.38 10.41
N SER A 246 -22.11 -5.41 10.27
CA SER A 246 -23.26 -5.47 9.33
C SER A 246 -22.78 -5.35 7.88
N PRO A 247 -23.60 -5.70 6.87
CA PRO A 247 -23.27 -5.42 5.47
C PRO A 247 -23.03 -3.92 5.21
N ASP A 248 -22.10 -3.59 4.31
CA ASP A 248 -21.73 -2.21 3.94
C ASP A 248 -21.51 -1.28 5.16
N SER A 249 -20.72 -1.75 6.13
CA SER A 249 -20.54 -1.04 7.40
C SER A 249 -19.09 -0.66 7.69
N ASN A 250 -18.94 0.39 8.48
CA ASN A 250 -17.68 0.88 9.02
C ASN A 250 -17.92 1.23 10.49
N THR A 251 -17.36 0.46 11.41
CA THR A 251 -17.62 0.58 12.84
C THR A 251 -16.32 0.71 13.62
N VAL A 252 -16.25 1.71 14.51
CA VAL A 252 -15.13 1.84 15.46
C VAL A 252 -15.24 0.71 16.48
N VAL A 253 -14.23 -0.15 16.53
CA VAL A 253 -14.16 -1.31 17.44
C VAL A 253 -13.17 -1.12 18.58
N TRP A 254 -12.28 -0.13 18.47
CA TRP A 254 -11.35 0.28 19.53
C TRP A 254 -10.92 1.73 19.34
N GLN A 255 -10.56 2.40 20.43
CA GLN A 255 -10.02 3.75 20.42
C GLN A 255 -8.93 3.88 21.49
N LEU A 256 -7.87 4.62 21.17
CA LEU A 256 -6.78 4.90 22.09
C LEU A 256 -7.27 5.77 23.26
N ASP A 257 -6.84 5.41 24.47
CA ASP A 257 -7.13 6.14 25.70
C ASP A 257 -6.33 7.45 25.80
N ASP A 258 -6.91 8.47 26.45
CA ASP A 258 -6.28 9.78 26.71
C ASP A 258 -5.05 9.68 27.62
N GLU A 259 -4.96 8.62 28.43
CA GLU A 259 -3.83 8.40 29.32
C GLU A 259 -2.54 8.01 28.58
N PHE A 260 -2.63 7.60 27.31
CA PHE A 260 -1.49 7.16 26.51
C PHE A 260 -0.70 8.37 25.99
N LYS A 261 0.53 8.57 26.47
CA LYS A 261 1.34 9.75 26.10
C LYS A 261 1.99 9.58 24.72
N ALA A 262 2.25 10.68 24.03
CA ALA A 262 2.92 10.65 22.72
C ALA A 262 4.34 10.05 22.75
N LEU A 263 5.10 10.22 23.85
CA LEU A 263 6.38 9.53 24.03
C LEU A 263 6.19 8.01 24.10
N ASP A 264 5.09 7.55 24.71
CA ASP A 264 4.77 6.14 24.77
C ASP A 264 4.46 5.62 23.36
N LEU A 265 3.82 6.40 22.48
CA LEU A 265 3.54 6.00 21.09
C LEU A 265 4.79 5.81 20.21
N LYS A 266 5.95 6.33 20.61
CA LYS A 266 7.23 6.05 19.93
C LYS A 266 7.98 4.86 20.52
N SER A 267 7.52 4.31 21.65
CA SER A 267 8.14 3.16 22.32
C SER A 267 7.78 1.81 21.69
N GLY A 268 6.88 1.80 20.70
CA GLY A 268 6.42 0.60 20.03
C GLY A 268 5.52 0.91 18.84
N PHE A 269 4.71 -0.09 18.47
CA PHE A 269 3.76 -0.02 17.37
C PHE A 269 2.49 -0.80 17.72
N PHE A 270 1.37 -0.44 17.06
CA PHE A 270 0.15 -1.23 17.13
C PHE A 270 0.15 -2.27 16.03
N TYR A 271 -0.18 -3.50 16.39
CA TYR A 271 -0.39 -4.61 15.46
C TYR A 271 -1.75 -5.24 15.73
N VAL A 272 -2.52 -5.46 14.68
CA VAL A 272 -3.76 -6.23 14.76
C VAL A 272 -3.71 -7.39 13.79
N GLU A 273 -4.18 -8.54 14.24
CA GLU A 273 -4.31 -9.75 13.43
C GLU A 273 -5.60 -10.50 13.75
N SER A 274 -6.30 -10.99 12.72
CA SER A 274 -7.49 -11.81 12.88
C SER A 274 -7.15 -13.27 13.16
N HIS A 275 -7.93 -13.92 14.02
CA HIS A 275 -7.87 -15.36 14.26
C HIS A 275 -9.04 -16.07 13.57
N GLY A 276 -8.77 -17.24 12.98
CA GLY A 276 -9.81 -18.16 12.49
C GLY A 276 -10.63 -17.68 11.28
N ALA A 277 -10.32 -16.52 10.71
CA ALA A 277 -10.91 -16.07 9.45
C ALA A 277 -10.37 -16.89 8.27
N GLN A 278 -11.19 -17.11 7.23
CA GLN A 278 -10.74 -17.76 5.98
C GLN A 278 -9.59 -17.00 5.32
N THR A 279 -9.54 -15.68 5.52
CA THR A 279 -8.48 -14.80 5.04
C THR A 279 -7.86 -14.10 6.24
N ARG A 280 -6.53 -14.19 6.39
CA ARG A 280 -5.78 -13.45 7.40
C ARG A 280 -5.92 -11.95 7.17
N ILE A 281 -6.49 -11.24 8.14
CA ILE A 281 -6.50 -9.77 8.22
C ILE A 281 -5.37 -9.38 9.17
N SER A 282 -4.46 -8.53 8.71
CA SER A 282 -3.44 -7.93 9.59
C SER A 282 -3.16 -6.50 9.19
N ASN A 283 -2.91 -5.64 10.17
CA ASN A 283 -2.51 -4.26 9.94
C ASN A 283 -1.50 -3.79 11.00
N THR A 284 -0.57 -2.94 10.60
CA THR A 284 0.43 -2.33 11.49
C THR A 284 0.28 -0.83 11.41
N TRP A 285 0.24 -0.18 12.57
CA TRP A 285 0.26 1.26 12.69
C TRP A 285 1.51 1.72 13.42
N PHE A 286 2.12 2.77 12.88
CA PHE A 286 3.26 3.46 13.44
C PHE A 286 2.84 4.88 13.81
N SER A 287 3.42 5.44 14.86
CA SER A 287 3.13 6.80 15.33
C SER A 287 3.64 7.93 14.45
N THR A 288 4.34 7.60 13.37
CA THR A 288 4.82 8.56 12.37
C THR A 288 5.11 7.86 11.06
N HIS A 289 5.02 8.60 9.94
CA HIS A 289 5.52 8.16 8.65
C HIS A 289 7.05 8.27 8.54
N GLU A 290 7.71 9.05 9.41
CA GLU A 290 9.17 9.18 9.47
C GLU A 290 9.80 7.97 10.17
N LEU A 291 9.67 6.79 9.55
CA LEU A 291 10.09 5.52 10.14
C LEU A 291 11.53 5.56 10.63
N LYS A 292 12.44 6.24 9.94
CA LYS A 292 13.85 6.44 10.36
C LYS A 292 14.05 6.96 11.79
N THR A 293 13.04 7.62 12.37
CA THR A 293 13.07 8.19 13.73
C THR A 293 12.70 7.17 14.80
N LEU A 294 12.11 6.05 14.42
CA LEU A 294 11.72 4.97 15.31
C LEU A 294 12.95 4.11 15.63
N PRO A 295 13.10 3.60 16.86
CA PRO A 295 14.26 2.79 17.25
C PRO A 295 14.08 1.33 16.82
N MET A 296 13.73 1.09 15.55
CA MET A 296 13.70 -0.26 15.01
C MET A 296 15.13 -0.78 14.91
N GLU A 297 15.32 -2.04 15.28
CA GLU A 297 16.58 -2.73 15.16
C GLU A 297 16.53 -3.72 14.00
N LYS A 298 17.68 -3.98 13.38
CA LYS A 298 17.78 -5.04 12.38
C LYS A 298 17.47 -6.39 13.04
N ALA A 299 16.43 -7.07 12.55
CA ALA A 299 16.12 -8.43 12.94
C ALA A 299 17.02 -9.43 12.19
N ASN A 300 17.31 -10.57 12.83
CA ASN A 300 17.81 -11.76 12.16
C ASN A 300 16.62 -12.64 11.82
N ILE A 301 16.43 -12.93 10.54
CA ILE A 301 15.34 -13.79 10.06
C ILE A 301 15.92 -15.14 9.68
N GLU A 302 15.55 -16.17 10.42
CA GLU A 302 15.80 -17.57 10.07
C GLU A 302 14.80 -18.00 9.01
N VAL A 303 15.31 -18.72 8.00
CA VAL A 303 14.53 -19.18 6.85
C VAL A 303 14.66 -20.70 6.75
N SER A 304 13.52 -21.39 6.66
CA SER A 304 13.48 -22.81 6.35
C SER A 304 12.55 -23.06 5.17
N ILE A 305 12.99 -23.90 4.23
CA ILE A 305 12.26 -24.21 3.01
C ILE A 305 11.96 -25.71 2.99
N VAL A 306 10.68 -26.05 2.84
CA VAL A 306 10.20 -27.42 2.64
C VAL A 306 9.24 -27.40 1.46
N ASP A 307 9.68 -27.98 0.33
CA ASP A 307 8.97 -27.92 -0.95
C ASP A 307 8.61 -26.48 -1.36
N ARG A 308 7.31 -26.14 -1.35
CA ARG A 308 6.78 -24.82 -1.70
C ARG A 308 6.58 -23.91 -0.49
N GLN A 309 6.88 -24.38 0.72
CA GLN A 309 6.63 -23.66 1.96
C GLN A 309 7.92 -23.01 2.48
N ILE A 310 7.87 -21.71 2.72
CA ILE A 310 8.96 -20.91 3.27
C ILE A 310 8.53 -20.42 4.65
N THR A 311 9.12 -20.97 5.70
CA THR A 311 8.86 -20.54 7.08
C THR A 311 9.92 -19.57 7.54
N LEU A 312 9.49 -18.40 8.01
CA LEU A 312 10.31 -17.31 8.50
C LEU A 312 10.12 -17.16 10.01
N VAL A 313 11.21 -17.01 10.75
CA VAL A 313 11.19 -16.68 12.19
C VAL A 313 12.17 -15.54 12.43
N ALA A 314 11.71 -14.44 13.01
CA ALA A 314 12.58 -13.30 13.34
C ALA A 314 12.85 -13.24 14.85
N ASP A 315 14.07 -12.89 15.25
CA ASP A 315 14.42 -12.67 16.67
C ASP A 315 13.80 -11.38 17.25
N LYS A 316 13.45 -10.44 16.40
CA LYS A 316 12.83 -9.13 16.68
C LYS A 316 11.74 -8.84 15.66
N PRO A 317 10.85 -7.85 15.90
CA PRO A 317 9.90 -7.42 14.87
C PRO A 317 10.62 -6.99 13.59
N ALA A 318 10.23 -7.59 12.47
CA ALA A 318 10.71 -7.24 11.14
C ALA A 318 9.56 -6.68 10.30
N PHE A 319 9.78 -5.53 9.66
CA PHE A 319 8.74 -4.81 8.92
C PHE A 319 8.99 -4.87 7.42
N PHE A 320 7.90 -4.91 6.66
CA PHE A 320 7.92 -4.98 5.19
C PHE A 320 8.74 -6.18 4.69
N VAL A 321 8.68 -7.30 5.41
CA VAL A 321 9.40 -8.53 5.07
C VAL A 321 8.94 -8.99 3.69
N HIS A 322 9.83 -8.94 2.71
CA HIS A 322 9.54 -9.19 1.31
C HIS A 322 10.37 -10.35 0.79
N LEU A 323 9.69 -11.33 0.22
CA LEU A 323 10.28 -12.47 -0.48
C LEU A 323 10.32 -12.18 -1.98
N GLU A 324 11.50 -12.38 -2.59
CA GLU A 324 11.74 -12.24 -4.02
C GLU A 324 12.59 -13.43 -4.51
N CYS A 325 12.40 -13.85 -5.76
CA CYS A 325 13.27 -14.82 -6.43
C CYS A 325 13.31 -14.54 -7.94
N ASP A 326 14.28 -15.12 -8.64
CA ASP A 326 14.51 -14.86 -10.07
C ASP A 326 13.60 -15.65 -11.00
N THR A 327 13.10 -16.79 -10.53
CA THR A 327 12.23 -17.66 -11.34
C THR A 327 10.82 -17.10 -11.49
N ALA A 328 10.05 -17.69 -12.41
CA ALA A 328 8.65 -17.38 -12.61
C ALA A 328 7.78 -17.92 -11.46
N GLY A 329 6.76 -17.17 -11.08
CA GLY A 329 5.91 -17.46 -9.94
C GLY A 329 5.84 -16.27 -8.99
N ARG A 330 5.15 -16.45 -7.87
CA ARG A 330 5.04 -15.45 -6.81
C ARG A 330 4.81 -16.10 -5.47
N PHE A 331 4.95 -15.34 -4.40
CA PHE A 331 4.54 -15.78 -3.07
C PHE A 331 3.05 -15.46 -2.84
N ASP A 332 2.35 -16.28 -2.05
CA ASP A 332 0.95 -16.05 -1.69
C ASP A 332 0.75 -14.80 -0.82
N ASP A 333 1.78 -14.44 -0.03
CA ASP A 333 1.91 -13.18 0.67
C ASP A 333 3.37 -12.67 0.75
N SER A 334 3.55 -11.35 0.88
CA SER A 334 4.86 -10.68 0.94
C SER A 334 4.71 -9.22 1.41
N SER A 335 5.79 -8.53 1.80
CA SER A 335 5.74 -7.17 2.40
C SER A 335 4.83 -7.09 3.64
N PHE A 336 5.05 -7.98 4.61
CA PHE A 336 4.27 -8.06 5.85
C PHE A 336 5.11 -7.67 7.08
N THR A 337 4.44 -7.47 8.21
CA THR A 337 5.07 -7.41 9.53
C THR A 337 5.21 -8.83 10.07
N LEU A 338 6.42 -9.21 10.47
CA LEU A 338 6.75 -10.46 11.14
C LEU A 338 7.06 -10.15 12.60
N LEU A 339 6.24 -10.67 13.53
CA LEU A 339 6.47 -10.49 14.97
C LEU A 339 7.63 -11.37 15.46
N ALA A 340 8.28 -10.93 16.53
CA ALA A 340 9.41 -11.65 17.12
C ALA A 340 8.98 -13.04 17.60
N ASN A 341 9.77 -14.06 17.26
CA ASN A 341 9.62 -15.45 17.67
C ASN A 341 8.26 -16.07 17.27
N GLN A 342 7.58 -15.51 16.28
CA GLN A 342 6.34 -16.05 15.73
C GLN A 342 6.59 -16.55 14.30
N PRO A 343 6.58 -17.87 14.07
CA PRO A 343 6.77 -18.41 12.73
C PRO A 343 5.64 -18.00 11.79
N LEU A 344 6.00 -17.55 10.58
CA LEU A 344 5.06 -17.34 9.50
C LEU A 344 5.48 -18.14 8.29
N THR A 345 4.56 -18.92 7.73
CA THR A 345 4.80 -19.75 6.55
C THR A 345 4.13 -19.14 5.33
N ILE A 346 4.91 -18.99 4.26
CA ILE A 346 4.53 -18.41 2.98
C ILE A 346 4.63 -19.50 1.91
N THR A 347 3.64 -19.56 1.02
CA THR A 347 3.63 -20.52 -0.08
C THR A 347 4.15 -19.90 -1.36
N PHE A 348 5.13 -20.54 -1.99
CA PHE A 348 5.56 -20.21 -3.34
C PHE A 348 4.61 -20.81 -4.39
N LEU A 349 4.05 -19.95 -5.23
CA LEU A 349 3.10 -20.24 -6.30
C LEU A 349 3.79 -20.20 -7.68
N GLY A 350 4.93 -20.88 -7.80
CA GLY A 350 5.58 -21.21 -9.08
C GLY A 350 5.99 -22.68 -9.14
N GLU A 351 6.39 -23.13 -10.32
CA GLU A 351 6.69 -24.56 -10.57
C GLU A 351 8.15 -24.93 -10.32
N ASP A 352 9.09 -24.01 -10.56
CA ASP A 352 10.53 -24.27 -10.41
C ASP A 352 11.01 -23.98 -8.98
N LEU A 353 10.85 -24.98 -8.11
CA LEU A 353 11.17 -24.85 -6.68
C LEU A 353 12.68 -24.77 -6.42
N ALA A 354 13.49 -25.42 -7.26
CA ALA A 354 14.94 -25.38 -7.14
C ALA A 354 15.46 -23.98 -7.47
N ALA A 355 15.05 -23.39 -8.60
CA ALA A 355 15.44 -22.04 -8.95
C ALA A 355 14.89 -20.99 -7.97
N MET A 356 13.71 -21.23 -7.39
CA MET A 356 13.20 -20.39 -6.29
C MET A 356 14.13 -20.45 -5.08
N ALA A 357 14.50 -21.64 -4.61
CA ALA A 357 15.38 -21.79 -3.45
C ALA A 357 16.78 -21.21 -3.69
N ASP A 358 17.35 -21.41 -4.88
CA ASP A 358 18.70 -20.93 -5.25
C ASP A 358 18.79 -19.40 -5.35
N SER A 359 17.67 -18.73 -5.65
CA SER A 359 17.62 -17.29 -5.85
C SER A 359 16.78 -16.53 -4.82
N LEU A 360 16.30 -17.21 -3.77
CA LEU A 360 15.45 -16.62 -2.75
C LEU A 360 16.20 -15.50 -2.01
N ARG A 361 15.58 -14.31 -2.00
CA ARG A 361 16.04 -13.15 -1.25
C ARG A 361 14.95 -12.73 -0.29
N ILE A 362 15.35 -12.48 0.96
CA ILE A 362 14.48 -11.98 2.01
C ILE A 362 14.94 -10.58 2.39
N TYR A 363 14.10 -9.60 2.10
CA TYR A 363 14.29 -8.22 2.51
C TYR A 363 13.45 -7.93 3.73
N HIS A 364 13.89 -6.97 4.53
CA HIS A 364 13.06 -6.29 5.51
C HIS A 364 13.62 -4.89 5.71
N LEU A 365 12.82 -3.97 6.26
CA LEU A 365 13.28 -2.61 6.48
C LEU A 365 14.48 -2.62 7.45
N MET A 366 15.60 -2.12 6.95
CA MET A 366 16.80 -1.92 7.74
C MET A 366 16.82 -0.50 8.26
N HIS A 367 17.12 -0.36 9.56
CA HIS A 367 17.41 0.91 10.17
C HIS A 367 18.89 1.19 10.10
#